data_AF-A0AAD8MI25-F1
#
_entry.id   AF-A0AAD8MI25-F1
#
_cell.length_a   1.000
_cell.length_b   1.000
_cell.length_c   1.000
_cell.angle_alpha   90.00
_cell.angle_beta   90.00
_cell.angle_gamma   90.00
#
_symmetry.space_group_name_H-M   'P 1'
#
loop_
_entity.id
_entity.type
_entity.pdbx_description
1 polymer ?
#
loop_
_entity_poly.entity_id
_entity_poly.type
_entity_poly.pdbx_seq_one_letter_code
_entity_poly.pdbx_strand_id
1 'polypeptide(L)'
;MTSNVAEYLNSVTMSIRELPICTLLESLRALIQKWSWRNRNEANATCTRLTRKYEDLLKKNYHFSVDLTVNPTNHILFEVINGDIKNVVDLSARSCTCNMF
;
A
#
# COMPACT_ATOMS: atom_id res chain seq x y z
N MET A 1 -0.32 -11.52 14.84
CA MET A 1 0.46 -12.75 14.62
C MET A 1 0.42 -13.07 13.15
N THR A 2 1.45 -12.64 12.43
CA THR A 2 1.65 -12.94 11.02
C THR A 2 1.97 -14.42 10.90
N SER A 3 1.05 -15.21 10.34
CA SER A 3 1.38 -16.57 9.88
C SER A 3 2.59 -16.41 8.96
N ASN A 4 3.73 -16.93 9.43
CA ASN A 4 4.99 -16.87 8.74
C ASN A 4 4.76 -17.52 7.37
N VAL A 5 5.07 -16.81 6.29
CA VAL A 5 4.92 -17.33 4.93
C VAL A 5 5.63 -18.67 4.79
N ALA A 6 6.73 -18.88 5.53
CA ALA A 6 7.41 -20.16 5.60
C ALA A 6 6.56 -21.27 6.23
N GLU A 7 5.80 -21.00 7.31
CA GLU A 7 4.92 -21.99 7.95
C GLU A 7 3.73 -22.35 7.04
N TYR A 8 3.11 -21.36 6.40
CA TYR A 8 2.03 -21.60 5.43
C TYR A 8 2.52 -22.41 4.23
N LEU A 9 3.69 -22.05 3.69
CA LEU A 9 4.31 -22.80 2.59
C LEU A 9 4.69 -24.21 3.04
N ASN A 10 5.19 -24.40 4.27
CA ASN A 10 5.56 -25.71 4.78
C ASN A 10 4.32 -26.59 5.00
N SER A 11 3.21 -26.04 5.51
CA SER A 11 1.95 -26.78 5.67
C SER A 11 1.33 -27.18 4.33
N VAL A 12 1.40 -26.31 3.31
CA VAL A 12 0.89 -26.59 1.96
C VAL A 12 1.79 -27.56 1.21
N THR A 13 3.11 -27.50 1.42
CA THR A 13 4.06 -28.41 0.75
C THR A 13 4.15 -29.78 1.41
N MET A 14 3.80 -29.93 2.70
CA MET A 14 3.75 -31.24 3.36
C MET A 14 2.84 -32.24 2.62
N SER A 15 1.68 -31.80 2.12
CA SER A 15 0.75 -32.63 1.33
C SER A 15 1.17 -32.85 -0.13
N ILE A 16 2.21 -32.13 -0.59
CA ILE A 16 2.69 -32.16 -1.99
C ILE A 16 4.04 -32.89 -2.12
N ARG A 17 4.76 -33.12 -1.02
CA ARG A 17 6.04 -33.84 -1.01
C ARG A 17 5.96 -35.29 -1.48
N GLU A 18 4.77 -35.89 -1.45
CA GLU A 18 4.52 -37.25 -1.99
C GLU A 18 4.17 -37.26 -3.48
N LEU A 19 3.92 -36.08 -4.06
CA LEU A 19 3.65 -35.98 -5.49
C LEU A 19 4.97 -35.84 -6.26
N PRO A 20 5.07 -36.37 -7.50
CA PRO A 20 6.27 -36.22 -8.31
C PRO A 20 6.68 -34.76 -8.40
N ILE A 21 7.98 -34.44 -8.32
CA ILE A 21 8.51 -33.07 -8.36
C ILE A 21 7.85 -32.21 -9.48
N CYS A 22 7.50 -32.85 -10.59
CA CYS A 22 6.74 -32.26 -11.70
C CYS A 22 5.40 -31.65 -11.29
N THR A 23 4.56 -32.34 -10.50
CA THR A 23 3.23 -31.82 -10.12
C THR A 23 3.33 -30.64 -9.14
N LEU A 24 4.34 -30.64 -8.25
CA LEU A 24 4.63 -29.48 -7.40
C LEU A 24 4.99 -28.27 -8.25
N LEU A 25 5.91 -28.44 -9.20
CA LEU A 25 6.31 -27.37 -10.11
C LEU A 25 5.14 -26.86 -10.95
N GLU A 26 4.28 -27.75 -11.43
CA GLU A 26 3.06 -27.39 -12.16
C GLU A 26 2.08 -26.59 -11.30
N SER A 27 1.89 -26.98 -10.04
CA SER A 27 1.02 -26.24 -9.11
C SER A 27 1.55 -24.83 -8.83
N LEU A 28 2.86 -24.69 -8.62
CA LEU A 28 3.50 -23.39 -8.41
C LEU A 28 3.41 -22.51 -9.68
N ARG A 29 3.65 -23.10 -10.86
CA ARG A 29 3.50 -22.42 -12.15
C ARG A 29 2.09 -21.88 -12.32
N ALA A 30 1.07 -22.70 -12.05
CA ALA A 30 -0.33 -22.30 -12.15
C ALA A 30 -0.69 -21.16 -11.18
N LEU A 31 -0.18 -21.19 -9.94
CA LEU A 31 -0.38 -20.11 -8.97
C LEU A 31 0.23 -18.79 -9.42
N ILE A 32 1.48 -18.81 -9.91
CA ILE A 32 2.18 -17.62 -10.42
C ILE A 32 1.46 -17.08 -11.65
N GLN A 33 1.06 -17.94 -12.59
CA GLN A 33 0.31 -17.54 -13.78
C GLN A 33 -1.03 -16.89 -13.41
N LYS A 34 -1.79 -17.50 -12.49
CA LYS A 34 -3.06 -16.96 -12.01
C LYS A 34 -2.87 -15.60 -11.33
N TRP A 35 -1.87 -15.46 -10.47
CA TRP A 35 -1.55 -14.20 -9.81
C TRP A 35 -1.14 -13.12 -10.82
N SER A 36 -0.25 -13.45 -11.77
CA SER A 36 0.18 -12.51 -12.81
C SER A 36 -0.97 -12.10 -13.72
N TRP A 37 -1.87 -13.02 -14.09
CA TRP A 37 -3.04 -12.71 -14.89
C TRP A 37 -3.96 -11.72 -14.15
N ARG A 38 -4.25 -11.97 -12.87
CA ARG A 38 -5.07 -11.08 -12.03
C ARG A 38 -4.45 -9.68 -11.94
N ASN A 39 -3.17 -9.58 -11.60
CA ASN A 39 -2.49 -8.30 -11.47
C ASN A 39 -2.45 -7.52 -12.80
N ARG A 40 -2.21 -8.20 -13.93
CA ARG A 40 -2.22 -7.54 -15.25
C ARG A 40 -3.61 -7.05 -15.63
N ASN A 41 -4.64 -7.85 -15.36
CA ASN A 41 -6.01 -7.46 -15.67
C ASN A 41 -6.46 -6.29 -14.79
N GLU A 42 -6.10 -6.28 -13.50
CA GLU A 42 -6.35 -5.16 -12.61
C GLU A 42 -5.59 -3.90 -13.06
N ALA A 43 -4.32 -4.03 -13.45
CA ALA A 43 -3.53 -2.91 -13.97
C ALA A 43 -4.15 -2.35 -15.27
N ASN A 44 -4.56 -3.20 -16.21
CA ASN A 44 -5.21 -2.78 -17.45
C ASN A 44 -6.58 -2.12 -17.20
N ALA A 45 -7.31 -2.55 -16.16
CA ALA A 45 -8.58 -1.95 -15.77
C ALA A 45 -8.41 -0.66 -14.96
N THR A 46 -7.19 -0.35 -14.50
CA THR A 46 -6.90 0.84 -13.71
C THR A 46 -6.51 1.99 -14.64
N CYS A 47 -7.27 3.08 -14.62
CA CYS A 47 -6.99 4.27 -15.43
C CYS A 47 -5.97 5.23 -14.78
N THR A 48 -5.52 4.93 -13.55
CA THR A 48 -4.56 5.76 -12.80
C THR A 48 -3.20 5.08 -12.70
N ARG A 49 -2.18 5.86 -12.36
CA ARG A 49 -0.79 5.36 -12.28
C ARG A 49 -0.54 4.49 -11.04
N LEU A 50 -1.35 4.64 -10.00
CA LEU A 50 -1.19 3.92 -8.74
C LEU A 50 -2.01 2.65 -8.73
N THR A 51 -1.59 1.64 -7.95
CA THR A 51 -2.47 0.51 -7.67
C THR A 51 -3.67 0.96 -6.87
N ARG A 52 -4.80 0.25 -7.02
CA ARG A 52 -6.08 0.58 -6.39
C ARG A 52 -5.96 0.91 -4.90
N LYS A 53 -5.15 0.15 -4.16
CA LYS A 53 -4.90 0.39 -2.72
C LYS A 53 -4.35 1.80 -2.44
N TYR A 54 -3.34 2.23 -3.19
CA TYR A 54 -2.72 3.54 -2.98
C TYR A 54 -3.57 4.66 -3.58
N GLU A 55 -4.30 4.39 -4.66
CA GLU A 55 -5.28 5.32 -5.21
C GLU A 55 -6.39 5.63 -4.19
N ASP A 56 -6.93 4.60 -3.53
CA ASP A 56 -7.96 4.76 -2.50
C ASP A 56 -7.41 5.51 -1.28
N LEU A 57 -6.16 5.26 -0.89
CA LEU A 57 -5.48 6.01 0.17
C LEU A 57 -5.30 7.48 -0.22
N LEU A 58 -4.86 7.75 -1.45
CA LEU A 58 -4.66 9.11 -1.96
C LEU A 58 -5.99 9.87 -1.99
N LYS A 59 -7.08 9.25 -2.45
CA LYS A 59 -8.42 9.86 -2.44
C LYS A 59 -8.88 10.19 -1.04
N LYS A 60 -8.69 9.29 -0.07
CA LYS A 60 -9.00 9.55 1.34
C LYS A 60 -8.24 10.75 1.88
N ASN A 61 -6.92 10.80 1.62
CA ASN A 61 -6.09 11.91 2.05
C ASN A 61 -6.48 13.22 1.36
N TYR A 62 -6.83 13.18 0.08
CA TYR A 62 -7.31 14.34 -0.66
C TYR A 62 -8.60 14.88 -0.03
N HIS A 63 -9.60 14.03 0.18
CA HIS A 63 -10.86 14.44 0.82
C HIS A 63 -10.64 15.00 2.21
N PHE A 64 -9.75 14.39 3.01
CA PHE A 64 -9.37 14.93 4.31
C PHE A 64 -8.67 16.30 4.20
N SER A 65 -7.83 16.50 3.18
CA SER A 65 -7.09 17.75 2.99
C SER A 65 -7.96 18.94 2.55
N VAL A 66 -9.13 18.68 1.96
CA VAL A 66 -10.04 19.73 1.50
C VAL A 66 -10.53 20.60 2.67
N ASP A 67 -10.71 20.00 3.84
CA ASP A 67 -11.18 20.71 5.03
C ASP A 67 -10.04 21.42 5.81
N LEU A 68 -8.79 21.24 5.37
CA LEU A 68 -7.63 21.85 6.02
C LEU A 68 -7.38 23.25 5.49
N THR A 69 -7.12 24.19 6.41
CA THR A 69 -6.64 25.53 6.06
C THR A 69 -5.12 25.56 6.17
N VAL A 70 -4.44 26.01 5.12
CA VAL A 70 -2.96 26.07 5.08
C VAL A 70 -2.51 27.53 5.01
N ASN A 71 -1.81 27.97 6.05
CA ASN A 71 -1.21 29.30 6.13
C ASN A 71 0.31 29.19 5.92
N PRO A 72 0.86 29.75 4.84
CA PRO A 72 2.31 29.78 4.64
C PRO A 72 2.95 30.77 5.61
N THR A 73 3.91 30.31 6.43
CA THR A 73 4.79 31.20 7.20
C THR A 73 5.98 31.64 6.34
N ASN A 74 6.54 30.72 5.55
CA ASN A 74 7.51 30.98 4.50
C ASN A 74 7.45 29.86 3.44
N HIS A 75 8.47 29.70 2.60
CA HIS A 75 8.51 28.66 1.56
C HIS A 75 8.72 27.22 2.08
N ILE A 76 9.00 27.05 3.37
CA ILE A 76 9.39 25.77 4.00
C ILE A 76 8.43 25.39 5.13
N LEU A 77 7.92 26.38 5.87
CA LEU A 77 7.09 26.24 7.06
C LEU A 77 5.65 26.65 6.76
N PHE A 78 4.74 25.75 7.09
CA PHE A 78 3.31 25.91 6.87
C PHE A 78 2.57 25.60 8.17
N GLU A 79 1.68 26.49 8.58
CA GLU A 79 0.69 26.21 9.63
C GLU A 79 -0.54 25.58 8.95
N VAL A 80 -0.86 24.34 9.33
CA VAL A 80 -2.00 23.59 8.83
C VAL A 80 -3.04 23.49 9.95
N ILE A 81 -4.23 23.99 9.69
CA ILE A 81 -5.32 24.10 10.65
C ILE A 81 -6.44 23.14 10.27
N ASN A 82 -6.90 22.36 11.25
CA ASN A 82 -8.07 21.48 11.15
C ASN A 82 -9.02 21.77 12.32
N GLY A 83 -10.04 22.61 12.07
CA GLY A 83 -10.87 23.15 13.16
C GLY A 83 -10.02 23.91 14.18
N ASP A 84 -10.01 23.43 15.42
CA ASP A 84 -9.23 24.04 16.52
C ASP A 84 -7.79 23.50 16.60
N ILE A 85 -7.46 22.43 15.87
CA ILE A 85 -6.14 21.81 15.91
C ILE A 85 -5.22 22.50 14.91
N LYS A 86 -4.08 22.99 15.41
CA LYS A 86 -3.03 23.60 14.60
C LYS A 86 -1.79 22.72 14.59
N ASN A 87 -1.28 22.45 13.39
CA ASN A 87 -0.04 21.73 13.19
C ASN A 87 0.94 22.55 12.37
N VAL A 88 2.22 22.40 12.63
CA VAL A 88 3.29 23.01 11.83
C VAL A 88 3.93 21.92 11.00
N VAL A 89 4.01 22.16 9.69
CA VAL A 89 4.67 21.30 8.71
C VAL A 89 5.94 22.00 8.24
N ASP A 90 7.07 21.31 8.40
CA ASP A 90 8.38 21.70 7.90
C ASP A 90 8.78 20.79 6.72
N LEU A 91 8.79 21.35 5.52
CA LEU A 91 9.14 20.62 4.30
C LEU A 91 10.64 20.28 4.19
N SER A 92 11.51 21.06 4.84
CA SER A 92 12.96 20.83 4.84
C SER A 92 13.31 19.68 5.77
N ALA A 93 12.76 19.70 7.00
CA ALA A 93 12.93 18.64 7.96
C ALA A 93 12.07 17.39 7.68
N ARG A 94 11.12 17.48 6.72
CA ARG A 94 10.13 16.45 6.43
C ARG A 94 9.38 16.01 7.69
N SER A 95 8.89 16.98 8.44
CA SER A 95 8.25 16.75 9.74
C SER A 95 6.93 17.52 9.89
N CYS A 96 6.01 16.95 10.66
CA CYS A 96 4.78 17.60 11.13
C CYS A 96 4.73 17.50 12.65
N THR A 97 4.23 18.52 13.34
CA THR A 97 3.95 18.44 14.79
C THR A 97 2.94 17.35 15.14
N CYS A 98 2.14 16.92 14.16
CA CYS A 98 1.25 15.76 14.24
C CYS A 98 1.97 14.40 14.17
N ASN A 99 3.30 14.39 14.01
CA ASN A 99 4.15 13.19 13.83
C ASN A 99 3.77 12.32 12.62
N MET A 100 3.06 12.88 11.64
CA MET A 100 2.77 12.23 10.36
C MET A 100 3.24 13.12 9.21
N PHE A 101 4.17 12.62 8.41
CA PHE A 101 4.69 13.28 7.21
C PHE A 101 4.82 12.25 6.07
#